data_AF-A0A3M1M556-F1
#
_entry.id   AF-A0A3M1M556-F1
#
_cell.length_a   1.000
_cell.length_b   1.000
_cell.length_c   1.000
_cell.angle_alpha   90.00
_cell.angle_beta   90.00
_cell.angle_gamma   90.00
#
_symmetry.space_group_name_H-M   'P 1'
#
loop_
_entity.id
_entity.type
_entity.pdbx_description
1 polymer ?
#
loop_
_entity_poly.entity_id
_entity_poly.type
_entity_poly.pdbx_seq_one_letter_code
_entity_poly.pdbx_strand_id
1 'polypeptide(L)'
;MTRARVLPICPPSALRRAQAAAYCGASAPYFDRMVGEGLLPAPRRLGDGVKVWLRAELDEALAALPADGDGAGGPNPCDRLLG
;
A
#
# COMPACT_ATOMS: atom_id res chain seq x y z
N MET A 1 -27.06 -11.35 7.41
CA MET A 1 -26.10 -12.40 7.81
C MET A 1 -24.72 -12.04 7.24
N THR A 2 -23.89 -11.35 8.02
CA THR A 2 -22.55 -10.93 7.59
C THR A 2 -21.62 -12.14 7.63
N ARG A 3 -21.16 -12.63 6.47
CA ARG A 3 -20.14 -13.69 6.41
C ARG A 3 -18.88 -13.19 7.10
N ALA A 4 -18.50 -13.81 8.20
CA ALA A 4 -17.16 -13.68 8.76
C ALA A 4 -16.17 -14.18 7.70
N ARG A 5 -15.34 -13.27 7.21
CA ARG A 5 -14.29 -13.60 6.24
C ARG A 5 -13.17 -14.29 7.02
N VAL A 6 -13.19 -15.63 7.02
CA VAL A 6 -12.02 -16.42 7.45
C VAL A 6 -10.88 -16.06 6.51
N LEU A 7 -9.93 -15.28 7.03
CA LEU A 7 -8.68 -15.03 6.32
C LEU A 7 -7.86 -16.32 6.45
N PRO A 8 -7.42 -16.95 5.34
CA PRO A 8 -6.49 -18.05 5.43
C PRO A 8 -5.26 -17.62 6.24
N ILE A 9 -4.77 -18.50 7.12
CA ILE A 9 -3.60 -18.28 7.99
C ILE A 9 -2.37 -17.80 7.20
N CYS A 10 -2.28 -18.20 5.92
CA CYS A 10 -1.38 -17.59 4.96
C CYS A 10 -2.15 -16.52 4.16
N PRO A 11 -1.83 -15.23 4.31
CA PRO A 11 -2.43 -14.20 3.46
C PRO A 11 -2.13 -14.56 1.99
N PRO A 12 -3.11 -14.42 1.08
CA PRO A 12 -2.92 -14.77 -0.31
C PRO A 12 -1.74 -13.96 -0.88
N SER A 13 -0.79 -14.65 -1.51
CA SER A 13 0.39 -14.01 -2.08
C SER A 13 0.04 -12.93 -3.12
N ALA A 14 -1.15 -13.04 -3.74
CA ALA A 14 -1.71 -12.08 -4.67
C ALA A 14 -2.91 -11.34 -4.07
N LEU A 15 -2.82 -10.01 -4.01
CA LEU A 15 -3.81 -9.10 -3.48
C LEU A 15 -4.50 -8.32 -4.62
N ARG A 16 -5.80 -8.07 -4.46
CA ARG A 16 -6.55 -7.14 -5.33
C ARG A 16 -6.36 -5.70 -4.84
N ARG A 17 -6.66 -4.71 -5.68
CA ARG A 17 -6.55 -3.27 -5.36
C ARG A 17 -7.01 -2.91 -3.94
N ALA A 18 -8.21 -3.31 -3.54
CA ALA A 18 -8.75 -3.00 -2.21
C ALA A 18 -7.97 -3.68 -1.07
N GLN A 19 -7.49 -4.91 -1.28
CA GLN A 19 -6.67 -5.63 -0.31
C GLN A 19 -5.25 -5.05 -0.23
N ALA A 20 -4.66 -4.67 -1.37
CA ALA A 20 -3.34 -4.06 -1.44
C ALA A 20 -3.33 -2.68 -0.76
N ALA A 21 -4.35 -1.86 -1.01
CA ALA A 21 -4.53 -0.57 -0.33
C ALA A 21 -4.66 -0.74 1.19
N ALA A 22 -5.52 -1.68 1.63
CA ALA A 22 -5.66 -2.00 3.05
C ALA A 22 -4.35 -2.54 3.68
N TYR A 23 -3.57 -3.32 2.94
CA TYR A 23 -2.26 -3.81 3.39
C TYR A 23 -1.26 -2.66 3.59
N CYS A 24 -1.25 -1.69 2.69
CA CYS A 24 -0.38 -0.51 2.79
C CYS A 24 -0.89 0.55 3.79
N GLY A 25 -2.04 0.33 4.44
CA GLY A 25 -2.67 1.35 5.29
C GLY A 25 -3.22 2.56 4.53
N ALA A 26 -3.38 2.44 3.20
CA ALA A 26 -3.80 3.52 2.31
C ALA A 26 -5.27 3.39 1.90
N SER A 27 -5.90 4.53 1.58
CA SER A 27 -7.18 4.50 0.87
C SER A 27 -6.98 3.99 -0.57
N ALA A 28 -7.98 3.29 -1.13
CA ALA A 28 -7.92 2.80 -2.51
C ALA A 28 -7.48 3.87 -3.54
N PRO A 29 -8.06 5.10 -3.57
CA PRO A 29 -7.64 6.11 -4.54
C PRO A 29 -6.23 6.66 -4.28
N TYR A 30 -5.78 6.73 -3.02
CA TYR A 30 -4.42 7.14 -2.70
C TYR A 30 -3.39 6.09 -3.16
N PHE A 31 -3.72 4.81 -2.99
CA PHE A 31 -2.91 3.71 -3.48
C PHE A 31 -2.73 3.78 -5.01
N ASP A 32 -3.77 4.06 -5.79
CA ASP A 32 -3.59 4.19 -7.25
C ASP A 32 -2.74 5.39 -7.64
N ARG A 33 -2.82 6.50 -6.88
CA ARG A 33 -1.91 7.64 -7.09
C ARG A 33 -0.47 7.21 -6.85
N MET A 34 -0.16 6.54 -5.74
CA MET A 34 1.19 6.05 -5.45
C MET A 34 1.72 5.07 -6.52
N VAL A 35 0.86 4.21 -7.05
CA VAL A 35 1.21 3.33 -8.19
C VAL A 35 1.47 4.14 -9.47
N GLY A 36 0.71 5.22 -9.70
CA GLY A 36 0.91 6.12 -10.83
C GLY A 36 2.19 6.97 -10.73
N GLU A 37 2.55 7.40 -9.52
CA GLU A 37 3.80 8.13 -9.22
C GLU A 37 5.04 7.21 -9.24
N GLY A 38 4.87 5.89 -9.35
CA GLY A 38 5.97 4.92 -9.36
C GLY A 38 6.57 4.61 -7.99
N LEU A 39 5.91 5.03 -6.90
CA LEU A 39 6.30 4.71 -5.52
C LEU A 39 5.93 3.27 -5.13
N LEU A 40 4.91 2.70 -5.79
CA LEU A 40 4.44 1.34 -5.56
C LEU A 40 4.50 0.51 -6.84
N PRO A 41 4.61 -0.83 -6.73
CA PRO A 41 4.73 -1.70 -7.89
C PRO A 41 3.51 -1.63 -8.78
N ALA A 42 3.75 -1.72 -10.09
CA ALA A 42 2.69 -1.80 -11.09
C ALA A 42 1.85 -3.08 -10.92
N PRO A 43 0.55 -3.04 -11.28
CA PRO A 43 -0.30 -4.22 -11.23
C PRO A 43 0.20 -5.33 -12.15
N ARG A 44 0.36 -6.54 -11.63
CA ARG A 44 0.56 -7.75 -12.44
C ARG A 44 -0.76 -8.23 -13.02
N ARG A 45 -0.71 -8.71 -14.26
CA ARG A 45 -1.85 -9.32 -14.95
C ARG A 45 -1.79 -10.82 -14.74
N LEU A 46 -2.73 -11.38 -13.97
CA LEU A 46 -2.84 -12.83 -13.75
C LEU A 46 -3.72 -13.52 -14.83
N GLY A 47 -4.44 -12.74 -15.64
CA GLY A 47 -5.27 -13.20 -16.76
C GLY A 47 -5.95 -12.02 -17.46
N ASP A 48 -6.97 -12.30 -18.29
CA ASP A 48 -7.72 -11.27 -19.01
C ASP A 48 -8.51 -10.37 -18.05
N GLY A 49 -8.03 -9.14 -17.86
CA GLY A 49 -8.66 -8.10 -17.02
C GLY A 49 -8.35 -8.18 -15.52
N VAL A 50 -7.65 -9.22 -15.06
CA VAL A 50 -7.40 -9.46 -13.63
C VAL A 50 -6.05 -8.85 -13.21
N LYS A 51 -6.12 -7.69 -12.57
CA LYS A 51 -4.98 -7.03 -11.94
C LYS A 51 -4.79 -7.51 -10.49
N VAL A 52 -3.57 -7.91 -10.16
CA VAL A 52 -3.15 -8.34 -8.83
C VAL A 52 -1.81 -7.71 -8.46
N TRP A 53 -1.59 -7.54 -7.16
CA TRP A 53 -0.34 -7.08 -6.57
C TRP A 53 0.22 -8.17 -5.69
N LEU A 54 1.50 -8.48 -5.80
CA LEU A 54 2.11 -9.45 -4.91
C LEU A 54 2.44 -8.79 -3.58
N ARG A 55 2.18 -9.50 -2.49
CA ARG A 55 2.54 -9.02 -1.14
C ARG A 55 4.04 -8.72 -1.04
N ALA A 56 4.89 -9.60 -1.58
CA ALA A 56 6.34 -9.44 -1.55
C ALA A 56 6.80 -8.14 -2.25
N GLU A 57 6.23 -7.81 -3.42
CA GLU A 57 6.58 -6.57 -4.12
C GLU A 57 6.11 -5.32 -3.39
N LEU A 58 4.94 -5.39 -2.73
CA LEU A 58 4.49 -4.30 -1.87
C LEU A 58 5.41 -4.12 -0.67
N ASP A 59 5.86 -5.23 -0.07
CA ASP A 59 6.78 -5.22 1.07
C ASP A 59 8.14 -4.61 0.68
N GLU A 60 8.71 -5.01 -0.45
CA GLU A 60 9.95 -4.43 -0.99
C GLU A 60 9.81 -2.94 -1.31
N ALA A 61 8.70 -2.54 -1.92
CA ALA A 61 8.45 -1.13 -2.24
C ALA A 61 8.27 -0.29 -0.96
N LEU A 62 7.54 -0.80 0.03
CA LEU A 62 7.38 -0.14 1.33
C LEU A 62 8.72 -0.03 2.06
N ALA A 63 9.57 -1.07 2.00
CA ALA A 63 10.90 -1.06 2.59
C ALA A 63 11.86 -0.09 1.87
N ALA A 64 11.64 0.17 0.58
CA ALA A 64 12.40 1.14 -0.19
C ALA A 64 11.93 2.60 0.00
N LEU A 65 10.77 2.83 0.62
CA LEU A 65 10.32 4.20 0.90
C LEU A 65 11.25 4.85 1.93
N PRO A 66 11.61 6.13 1.74
CA PRO A 66 12.37 6.86 2.74
C PRO A 66 11.56 6.93 4.04
N ALA A 67 12.18 6.58 5.16
CA ALA A 67 11.59 6.80 6.46
C ALA A 67 11.40 8.32 6.67
N ASP A 68 10.28 8.69 7.30
CA ASP A 68 10.03 10.08 7.69
C ASP A 68 11.17 10.55 8.61
N GLY A 69 12.10 11.35 8.05
CA GLY A 69 13.29 11.84 8.75
C GLY A 69 14.65 11.61 8.06
N ASP A 70 14.76 10.72 7.05
CA ASP A 70 16.05 10.48 6.35
C ASP A 70 16.25 11.37 5.11
N GLY A 71 15.18 12.03 4.65
CA GLY A 71 15.23 13.13 3.69
C GLY A 71 14.81 14.42 4.37
N ALA A 72 15.78 15.27 4.73
CA ALA A 72 15.64 16.67 5.14
C ALA A 72 14.23 17.05 5.64
N GLY A 73 14.00 16.91 6.94
CA GLY A 73 12.78 17.35 7.61
C GLY A 73 12.44 18.80 7.28
N GLY A 74 11.57 18.99 6.29
CA GLY A 74 10.80 20.21 6.15
C GLY A 74 9.82 20.26 7.32
N PRO A 75 9.69 21.39 8.02
CA PRO A 75 8.89 21.47 9.23
C PRO A 75 7.44 21.06 8.95
N ASN A 76 7.01 19.96 9.57
CA ASN A 76 5.60 19.58 9.59
C ASN A 76 4.85 20.58 10.48
N PRO A 77 3.73 21.16 10.01
CA PRO A 77 2.99 22.21 10.71
C PRO A 77 2.36 21.76 12.05
N CYS A 78 2.43 20.47 12.39
CA CYS A 78 1.86 19.91 13.62
C CYS A 78 2.65 20.25 14.90
N ASP A 79 3.92 20.66 14.80
CA ASP A 79 4.74 21.00 15.97
C ASP A 79 4.42 22.39 16.57
N ARG A 80 3.66 23.23 15.85
CA ARG A 80 3.45 24.65 16.23
C ARG A 80 2.35 24.89 17.28
N LEU A 81 1.68 23.84 17.79
CA LEU A 81 0.48 23.98 18.65
C LEU A 81 0.66 23.60 20.12
N LEU A 82 1.90 23.37 20.57
CA LEU A 82 2.25 23.11 21.97
C LEU A 82 3.36 24.06 22.46
N GLY A 83 3.20 25.35 22.20
CA GLY A 83 4.01 26.44 22.76
C GLY A 83 3.13 27.45 23.48
#